data_AF-A0A2V6WSZ1-F1
#
_entry.id   AF-A0A2V6WSZ1-F1
#
_cell.length_a   1.000
_cell.length_b   1.000
_cell.length_c   1.000
_cell.angle_alpha   90.00
_cell.angle_beta   90.00
_cell.angle_gamma   90.00
#
_symmetry.space_group_name_H-M   'P 1'
#
loop_
_entity.id
_entity.type
_entity.pdbx_description
1 polymer ?
#
loop_
_entity_poly.entity_id
_entity_poly.type
_entity_poly.pdbx_seq_one_letter_code
_entity_poly.pdbx_strand_id
1 'polypeptide(L)'
;ITAKDVDTVYEVPLVFHREGLDAIILKLLGLGARSIDLSRWEDIVRKVTSPQHQTRIAVVGKYIDLKDSYKSLTEALVHGGIANDARVELAWMDAEQIERDGAAGPLGRVDGLLVPGGFGDRGIEGKISAVRWAREHGLPFFGICLGLQCAVIEYARNVCGLSGANSAEFDPVAPHKVIDLLPDQREVNAKGGTMRLGLYPILLSEGSLASRAYGQGIILERHRHRYEVNNDYLQTLEKGGLRISGIWAEKQLVEIVELTDHPWFVAGQFHPEFRSRPWQPHPLFAAFVRAALEHRRA
;
A
#
# COMPACT_ATOMS: atom_id res chain seq x y z
N ILE A 1 19.71 -15.49 30.32
CA ILE A 1 19.17 -14.65 29.24
C ILE A 1 18.35 -13.55 29.90
N THR A 2 18.69 -12.28 29.70
CA THR A 2 18.10 -11.14 30.42
C THR A 2 16.81 -10.61 29.79
N ALA A 3 16.65 -10.79 28.46
CA ALA A 3 15.47 -10.34 27.70
C ALA A 3 15.10 -8.86 27.95
N LYS A 4 16.11 -7.98 27.88
CA LYS A 4 15.92 -6.54 28.00
C LYS A 4 15.05 -5.97 26.88
N ASP A 5 14.41 -4.84 27.18
CA ASP A 5 13.75 -4.01 26.17
C ASP A 5 14.79 -3.48 25.16
N VAL A 6 14.36 -3.35 23.90
CA VAL A 6 15.17 -2.87 22.77
C VAL A 6 14.40 -1.81 21.98
N ASP A 7 15.11 -0.97 21.24
CA ASP A 7 14.52 0.17 20.52
C ASP A 7 13.75 -0.29 19.29
N THR A 8 14.13 -1.42 18.70
CA THR A 8 13.40 -2.05 17.61
C THR A 8 13.34 -3.57 17.73
N VAL A 9 12.23 -4.15 17.26
CA VAL A 9 12.04 -5.62 17.22
C VAL A 9 13.14 -6.33 16.44
N TYR A 10 13.80 -5.64 15.50
CA TYR A 10 14.91 -6.21 14.74
C TYR A 10 16.19 -6.39 15.57
N GLU A 11 16.33 -5.74 16.73
CA GLU A 11 17.48 -5.95 17.61
C GLU A 11 17.38 -7.22 18.46
N VAL A 12 16.16 -7.73 18.67
CA VAL A 12 15.89 -8.88 19.54
C VAL A 12 16.77 -10.09 19.17
N PRO A 13 16.88 -10.52 17.89
CA PRO A 13 17.76 -11.63 17.52
C PRO A 13 19.24 -11.39 17.87
N LEU A 14 19.74 -10.15 17.70
CA LEU A 14 21.15 -9.81 17.99
C LEU A 14 21.43 -9.79 19.50
N VAL A 15 20.49 -9.31 20.31
CA VAL A 15 20.60 -9.34 21.78
C VAL A 15 20.62 -10.78 22.28
N PHE A 16 19.70 -11.61 21.82
CA PHE A 16 19.65 -13.02 22.24
C PHE A 16 20.86 -13.83 21.79
N HIS A 17 21.35 -13.60 20.57
CA HIS A 17 22.58 -14.25 20.10
C HIS A 17 23.80 -13.85 20.94
N ARG A 18 23.95 -12.56 21.30
CA ARG A 18 25.04 -12.09 22.18
C ARG A 18 25.04 -12.74 23.57
N GLU A 19 23.87 -13.13 24.07
CA GLU A 19 23.74 -13.85 25.34
C GLU A 19 23.82 -15.38 25.20
N GLY A 20 24.02 -15.90 23.98
CA GLY A 20 24.18 -17.32 23.69
C GLY A 20 22.88 -18.14 23.81
N LEU A 21 21.71 -17.51 23.66
CA LEU A 21 20.41 -18.20 23.76
C LEU A 21 20.30 -19.34 22.73
N ASP A 22 20.69 -19.07 21.50
CA ASP A 22 20.72 -20.02 20.39
C ASP A 22 21.65 -21.22 20.68
N ALA A 23 22.84 -20.97 21.24
CA ALA A 23 23.76 -22.04 21.65
C ALA A 23 23.16 -22.95 22.75
N ILE A 24 22.45 -22.35 23.71
CA ILE A 24 21.75 -23.09 24.77
C ILE A 24 20.64 -23.96 24.15
N ILE A 25 19.84 -23.40 23.24
CA ILE A 25 18.76 -24.13 22.55
C ILE A 25 19.34 -25.33 21.77
N LEU A 26 20.40 -25.12 20.99
CA LEU A 26 21.03 -26.20 20.22
C LEU A 26 21.53 -27.33 21.12
N LYS A 27 22.18 -26.98 22.24
CA LYS A 27 22.64 -27.97 23.23
C LYS A 27 21.49 -28.77 23.83
N LEU A 28 20.40 -28.11 24.23
CA LEU A 28 19.24 -28.77 24.83
C LEU A 28 18.50 -29.69 23.85
N LEU A 29 18.49 -29.34 22.57
CA LEU A 29 17.87 -30.14 21.51
C LEU A 29 18.81 -31.20 20.91
N GLY A 30 20.06 -31.28 21.35
CA GLY A 30 21.07 -32.19 20.78
C GLY A 30 21.42 -31.89 19.32
N LEU A 31 21.25 -30.64 18.89
CA LEU A 31 21.54 -30.19 17.53
C LEU A 31 22.99 -29.68 17.43
N GLY A 32 23.66 -30.00 16.32
CA GLY A 32 25.03 -29.55 16.07
C GLY A 32 25.14 -28.03 15.89
N ALA A 33 26.17 -27.43 16.48
CA ALA A 33 26.47 -26.01 16.28
C ALA A 33 26.89 -25.74 14.83
N ARG A 34 26.45 -24.60 14.29
CA ARG A 34 26.85 -24.10 12.96
C ARG A 34 27.33 -22.66 13.12
N SER A 35 28.23 -22.22 12.25
CA SER A 35 28.58 -20.79 12.15
C SER A 35 27.35 -20.00 11.71
N ILE A 36 27.05 -18.92 12.43
CA ILE A 36 25.93 -18.03 12.14
C ILE A 36 26.50 -16.74 11.57
N ASP A 37 26.06 -16.36 10.37
CA ASP A 37 26.34 -15.05 9.79
C ASP A 37 25.15 -14.12 10.06
N LEU A 38 25.40 -13.07 10.85
CA LEU A 38 24.41 -12.06 11.22
C LEU A 38 24.57 -10.75 10.46
N SER A 39 25.53 -10.64 9.54
CA SER A 39 25.87 -9.40 8.84
C SER A 39 24.66 -8.72 8.20
N ARG A 40 23.79 -9.50 7.54
CA ARG A 40 22.54 -8.99 6.94
C ARG A 40 21.58 -8.43 7.97
N TRP A 41 21.53 -9.01 9.17
CA TRP A 41 20.64 -8.59 10.24
C TRP A 41 21.18 -7.36 10.97
N GLU A 42 22.49 -7.30 11.17
CA GLU A 42 23.20 -6.12 11.64
C GLU A 42 22.98 -4.93 10.70
N ASP A 43 23.03 -5.15 9.38
CA ASP A 43 22.73 -4.14 8.37
C ASP A 43 21.31 -3.58 8.47
N ILE A 44 20.32 -4.47 8.66
CA ILE A 44 18.91 -4.07 8.87
C ILE A 44 18.77 -3.21 10.12
N VAL A 45 19.34 -3.65 11.24
CA VAL A 45 19.29 -2.89 12.50
C VAL A 45 19.94 -1.52 12.30
N ARG A 46 21.11 -1.45 11.67
CA ARG A 46 21.82 -0.21 11.37
C ARG A 46 20.96 0.76 10.54
N LYS A 47 20.30 0.28 9.49
CA LYS A 47 19.42 1.12 8.64
C LYS A 47 18.18 1.62 9.38
N VAL A 48 17.66 0.85 10.34
CA VAL A 48 16.49 1.26 11.12
C VAL A 48 16.86 2.25 12.22
N THR A 49 17.99 2.03 12.90
CA THR A 49 18.41 2.87 14.03
C THR A 49 19.14 4.12 13.58
N SER A 50 19.95 4.04 12.52
CA SER A 50 20.79 5.15 12.00
C SER A 50 20.75 5.26 10.46
N PRO A 51 19.58 5.56 9.85
CA PRO A 51 19.46 5.76 8.41
C PRO A 51 20.15 7.03 7.92
N GLN A 52 20.59 7.04 6.66
CA GLN A 52 21.22 8.20 6.01
C GLN A 52 20.22 9.26 5.52
N HIS A 53 18.98 8.85 5.30
CA HIS A 53 17.93 9.70 4.73
C HIS A 53 16.68 9.69 5.59
N GLN A 54 15.74 10.56 5.25
CA GLN A 54 14.44 10.63 5.91
C GLN A 54 13.39 11.09 4.91
N THR A 55 12.15 10.64 5.07
CA THR A 55 11.00 11.12 4.32
C THR A 55 9.77 11.08 5.21
N ARG A 56 8.82 11.99 4.98
CA ARG A 56 7.57 12.08 5.71
C ARG A 56 6.42 11.65 4.82
N ILE A 57 5.70 10.61 5.20
CA ILE A 57 4.61 10.01 4.43
C ILE A 57 3.29 10.21 5.18
N ALA A 58 2.31 10.82 4.51
CA ALA A 58 0.94 10.86 5.00
C ALA A 58 0.28 9.49 4.88
N VAL A 59 -0.38 9.04 5.95
CA VAL A 59 -1.27 7.88 5.91
C VAL A 59 -2.67 8.36 6.26
N VAL A 60 -3.56 8.39 5.25
CA VAL A 60 -4.94 8.88 5.40
C VAL A 60 -5.85 7.70 5.73
N GLY A 61 -6.14 7.54 7.02
CA GLY A 61 -6.89 6.41 7.56
C GLY A 61 -8.16 6.84 8.28
N LYS A 62 -8.88 5.84 8.80
CA LYS A 62 -10.08 6.04 9.64
C LYS A 62 -9.78 5.92 11.13
N TYR A 63 -8.87 5.01 11.49
CA TYR A 63 -8.57 4.67 12.88
C TYR A 63 -7.16 5.13 13.25
N ILE A 64 -6.93 6.45 13.30
CA ILE A 64 -5.60 7.00 13.60
C ILE A 64 -5.17 6.72 15.05
N ASP A 65 -6.13 6.54 15.97
CA ASP A 65 -5.85 6.29 17.39
C ASP A 65 -5.42 4.86 17.67
N LEU A 66 -5.86 3.89 16.85
CA LEU A 66 -5.48 2.48 16.97
C LEU A 66 -4.47 2.11 15.88
N LYS A 67 -3.25 2.65 16.03
CA LYS A 67 -2.12 2.43 15.11
C LYS A 67 -1.80 0.95 14.87
N ASP A 68 -2.10 0.08 15.84
CA ASP A 68 -1.94 -1.37 15.72
C ASP A 68 -2.78 -1.99 14.59
N SER A 69 -3.92 -1.37 14.25
CA SER A 69 -4.74 -1.78 13.08
C SER A 69 -3.96 -1.68 11.77
N TYR A 70 -2.90 -0.87 11.74
CA TYR A 70 -2.04 -0.64 10.60
C TYR A 70 -0.62 -1.19 10.81
N LYS A 71 -0.42 -2.15 11.74
CA LYS A 71 0.92 -2.67 12.04
C LYS A 71 1.63 -3.26 10.81
N SER A 72 0.95 -4.10 10.03
CA SER A 72 1.53 -4.68 8.81
C SER A 72 1.94 -3.60 7.80
N LEU A 73 1.10 -2.58 7.64
CA LEU A 73 1.37 -1.44 6.76
C LEU A 73 2.56 -0.60 7.24
N THR A 74 2.61 -0.33 8.54
CA THR A 74 3.70 0.42 9.18
C THR A 74 5.03 -0.30 9.00
N GLU A 75 5.07 -1.62 9.23
CA GLU A 75 6.26 -2.43 8.99
C GLU A 75 6.66 -2.43 7.51
N ALA A 76 5.71 -2.51 6.58
CA ALA A 76 6.01 -2.46 5.15
C ALA A 76 6.62 -1.11 4.71
N LEU A 77 6.20 0.01 5.32
CA LEU A 77 6.82 1.32 5.12
C LEU A 77 8.24 1.38 5.71
N VAL A 78 8.45 0.80 6.91
CA VAL A 78 9.79 0.66 7.50
C VAL A 78 10.69 -0.18 6.59
N HIS A 79 10.18 -1.28 6.02
CA HIS A 79 10.92 -2.09 5.04
C HIS A 79 11.26 -1.28 3.77
N GLY A 80 10.34 -0.46 3.28
CA GLY A 80 10.62 0.50 2.20
C GLY A 80 11.72 1.50 2.57
N GLY A 81 11.76 1.95 3.82
CA GLY A 81 12.85 2.73 4.40
C GLY A 81 14.18 1.98 4.41
N ILE A 82 14.20 0.72 4.87
CA ILE A 82 15.40 -0.15 4.86
C ILE A 82 15.94 -0.31 3.43
N ALA A 83 15.07 -0.47 2.43
CA ALA A 83 15.49 -0.58 1.02
C ALA A 83 16.20 0.67 0.51
N ASN A 84 15.94 1.84 1.10
CA ASN A 84 16.43 3.15 0.67
C ASN A 84 17.34 3.84 1.70
N ASP A 85 17.80 3.11 2.73
CA ASP A 85 18.58 3.66 3.86
C ASP A 85 17.95 4.93 4.47
N ALA A 86 16.62 4.89 4.68
CA ALA A 86 15.81 6.05 5.03
C ALA A 86 14.88 5.80 6.21
N ARG A 87 14.75 6.81 7.08
CA ARG A 87 13.70 6.89 8.09
C ARG A 87 12.39 7.31 7.44
N VAL A 88 11.35 6.50 7.58
CA VAL A 88 10.00 6.88 7.16
C VAL A 88 9.22 7.41 8.37
N GLU A 89 8.91 8.69 8.36
CA GLU A 89 8.08 9.34 9.37
C GLU A 89 6.62 9.35 8.94
N LEU A 90 5.74 8.75 9.74
CA LEU A 90 4.33 8.66 9.41
C LEU A 90 3.55 9.85 9.98
N ALA A 91 2.97 10.63 9.07
CA ALA A 91 1.96 11.63 9.39
C ALA A 91 0.57 11.00 9.29
N TRP A 92 0.04 10.55 10.42
CA TRP A 92 -1.32 10.00 10.48
C TRP A 92 -2.35 11.11 10.32
N MET A 93 -3.27 10.93 9.38
CA MET A 93 -4.31 11.90 9.08
C MET A 93 -5.68 11.22 9.11
N ASP A 94 -6.63 11.84 9.79
CA ASP A 94 -8.02 11.39 9.81
C ASP A 94 -8.71 11.82 8.50
N ALA A 95 -9.24 10.84 7.78
CA ALA A 95 -9.98 11.09 6.56
C ALA A 95 -11.24 11.95 6.79
N GLU A 96 -11.94 11.79 7.92
CA GLU A 96 -13.12 12.63 8.23
C GLU A 96 -12.70 14.08 8.49
N GLN A 97 -11.48 14.31 9.01
CA GLN A 97 -10.94 15.66 9.15
C GLN A 97 -10.60 16.28 7.79
N ILE A 98 -9.97 15.53 6.88
CA ILE A 98 -9.67 16.00 5.52
C ILE A 98 -10.96 16.35 4.77
N GLU A 99 -12.03 15.59 4.98
CA GLU A 99 -13.34 15.86 4.38
C GLU A 99 -13.92 17.21 4.84
N ARG A 100 -13.76 17.56 6.12
CA ARG A 100 -14.25 18.82 6.69
C ARG A 100 -13.35 20.02 6.38
N ASP A 101 -12.04 19.84 6.55
CA ASP A 101 -11.06 20.94 6.59
C ASP A 101 -10.29 21.10 5.27
N GLY A 102 -10.40 20.12 4.37
CA GLY A 102 -9.69 20.06 3.09
C GLY A 102 -8.30 19.41 3.19
N ALA A 103 -7.80 18.97 2.03
CA ALA A 103 -6.55 18.21 1.92
C ALA A 103 -5.27 19.08 1.94
N ALA A 104 -5.38 20.37 1.60
CA ALA A 104 -4.26 21.27 1.35
C ALA A 104 -3.33 21.44 2.56
N GLY A 105 -3.90 21.77 3.73
CA GLY A 105 -3.13 22.03 4.95
C GLY A 105 -2.33 20.81 5.41
N PRO A 106 -2.97 19.65 5.61
CA PRO A 106 -2.29 18.43 6.04
C PRO A 106 -1.27 17.92 5.01
N LEU A 107 -1.60 17.89 3.72
CA LEU A 107 -0.77 17.27 2.69
C LEU A 107 0.34 18.18 2.14
N GLY A 108 0.30 19.49 2.36
CA GLY A 108 1.34 20.41 1.90
C GLY A 108 2.69 20.27 2.61
N ARG A 109 2.83 19.37 3.60
CA ARG A 109 4.04 19.19 4.42
C ARG A 109 4.53 17.74 4.47
N VAL A 110 4.17 16.94 3.46
CA VAL A 110 4.59 15.54 3.32
C VAL A 110 5.21 15.31 1.95
N ASP A 111 5.99 14.25 1.84
CA ASP A 111 6.72 13.88 0.63
C ASP A 111 6.03 12.74 -0.14
N GLY A 112 5.00 12.14 0.45
CA GLY A 112 4.18 11.12 -0.20
C GLY A 112 2.86 10.89 0.54
N LEU A 113 1.88 10.35 -0.17
CA LEU A 113 0.56 9.98 0.34
C LEU A 113 0.32 8.47 0.17
N LEU A 114 -0.08 7.81 1.24
CA LEU A 114 -0.61 6.45 1.22
C LEU A 114 -2.06 6.43 1.70
N VAL A 115 -2.94 5.84 0.89
CA VAL A 115 -4.32 5.54 1.27
C VAL A 115 -4.45 4.02 1.43
N PRO A 116 -4.62 3.52 2.67
CA PRO A 116 -4.64 2.09 2.94
C PRO A 116 -6.01 1.47 2.63
N GLY A 117 -6.07 0.15 2.74
CA GLY A 117 -7.33 -0.58 2.74
C GLY A 117 -8.26 -0.13 3.88
N GLY A 118 -9.55 -0.37 3.72
CA GLY A 118 -10.56 -0.07 4.73
C GLY A 118 -11.90 -0.72 4.40
N PHE A 119 -12.82 -0.66 5.35
CA PHE A 119 -14.19 -1.15 5.20
C PHE A 119 -15.18 -0.08 5.65
N GLY A 120 -16.32 -0.03 4.95
CA GLY A 120 -17.38 0.93 5.21
C GLY A 120 -17.18 2.28 4.51
N ASP A 121 -18.21 3.12 4.65
CA ASP A 121 -18.47 4.38 3.96
C ASP A 121 -17.82 5.63 4.61
N ARG A 122 -17.45 5.54 5.89
CA ARG A 122 -16.93 6.70 6.63
C ARG A 122 -15.55 7.18 6.13
N GLY A 123 -15.45 8.49 5.90
CA GLY A 123 -14.23 9.18 5.46
C GLY A 123 -13.80 8.86 4.03
N ILE A 124 -14.70 8.34 3.20
CA ILE A 124 -14.41 8.03 1.79
C ILE A 124 -14.17 9.33 0.99
N GLU A 125 -14.98 10.36 1.18
CA GLU A 125 -14.82 11.63 0.47
C GLU A 125 -13.53 12.35 0.88
N GLY A 126 -13.14 12.28 2.16
CA GLY A 126 -11.82 12.74 2.60
C GLY A 126 -10.64 12.02 1.93
N LYS A 127 -10.72 10.69 1.75
CA LYS A 127 -9.70 9.93 1.01
C LYS A 127 -9.67 10.32 -0.47
N ILE A 128 -10.83 10.43 -1.12
CA ILE A 128 -10.95 10.87 -2.52
C ILE A 128 -10.34 12.27 -2.69
N SER A 129 -10.64 13.19 -1.77
CA SER A 129 -10.06 14.54 -1.74
C SER A 129 -8.53 14.51 -1.57
N ALA A 130 -8.00 13.64 -0.72
CA ALA A 130 -6.56 13.44 -0.56
C ALA A 130 -5.91 12.89 -1.85
N VAL A 131 -6.54 11.92 -2.52
CA VAL A 131 -6.04 11.40 -3.81
C VAL A 131 -6.02 12.49 -4.87
N ARG A 132 -7.09 13.30 -4.94
CA ARG A 132 -7.17 14.44 -5.86
C ARG A 132 -6.01 15.40 -5.63
N TRP A 133 -5.77 15.76 -4.38
CA TRP A 133 -4.66 16.65 -4.03
C TRP A 133 -3.32 16.07 -4.51
N ALA A 134 -3.08 14.79 -4.27
CA ALA A 134 -1.85 14.15 -4.70
C ALA A 134 -1.69 14.18 -6.23
N ARG A 135 -2.73 13.80 -6.98
CA ARG A 135 -2.76 13.86 -8.44
C ARG A 135 -2.47 15.26 -8.98
N GLU A 136 -3.10 16.29 -8.42
CA GLU A 136 -3.00 17.67 -8.91
C GLU A 136 -1.68 18.35 -8.55
N HIS A 137 -0.98 17.88 -7.51
CA HIS A 137 0.26 18.49 -7.01
C HIS A 137 1.50 17.63 -7.25
N GLY A 138 1.39 16.50 -7.94
CA GLY A 138 2.52 15.62 -8.21
C GLY A 138 3.08 14.90 -6.98
N LEU A 139 2.32 14.85 -5.87
CA LEU A 139 2.75 14.20 -4.64
C LEU A 139 2.74 12.67 -4.83
N PRO A 140 3.87 11.95 -4.66
CA PRO A 140 3.91 10.50 -4.80
C PRO A 140 2.77 9.82 -4.05
N PHE A 141 2.02 8.95 -4.75
CA PHE A 141 0.80 8.35 -4.23
C PHE A 141 0.82 6.83 -4.30
N PHE A 142 0.51 6.18 -3.17
CA PHE A 142 0.30 4.74 -3.09
C PHE A 142 -1.11 4.38 -2.56
N GLY A 143 -1.96 3.82 -3.43
CA GLY A 143 -3.27 3.28 -3.04
C GLY A 143 -3.24 1.77 -2.79
N ILE A 144 -3.83 1.30 -1.69
CA ILE A 144 -3.92 -0.12 -1.35
C ILE A 144 -5.39 -0.50 -1.17
N CYS A 145 -5.87 -1.49 -1.94
CA CYS A 145 -7.24 -2.01 -1.87
C CYS A 145 -8.26 -0.87 -2.03
N LEU A 146 -8.88 -0.41 -0.94
CA LEU A 146 -9.73 0.79 -0.95
C LEU A 146 -9.03 2.04 -1.53
N GLY A 147 -7.71 2.18 -1.36
CA GLY A 147 -6.96 3.26 -1.98
C GLY A 147 -7.00 3.26 -3.52
N LEU A 148 -7.03 2.08 -4.16
CA LEU A 148 -7.26 1.97 -5.60
C LEU A 148 -8.67 2.42 -5.95
N GLN A 149 -9.68 1.95 -5.20
CA GLN A 149 -11.07 2.32 -5.44
C GLN A 149 -11.27 3.83 -5.33
N CYS A 150 -10.70 4.48 -4.29
CA CYS A 150 -10.72 5.94 -4.15
C CYS A 150 -10.05 6.64 -5.33
N ALA A 151 -8.92 6.13 -5.84
CA ALA A 151 -8.26 6.70 -7.00
C ALA A 151 -9.09 6.61 -8.27
N VAL A 152 -9.73 5.47 -8.53
CA VAL A 152 -10.63 5.29 -9.68
C VAL A 152 -11.85 6.21 -9.58
N ILE A 153 -12.45 6.33 -8.40
CA ILE A 153 -13.59 7.23 -8.16
C ILE A 153 -13.19 8.69 -8.38
N GLU A 154 -12.06 9.11 -7.80
CA GLU A 154 -11.53 10.47 -7.98
C GLU A 154 -11.30 10.80 -9.46
N TYR A 155 -10.63 9.91 -10.18
CA TYR A 155 -10.30 10.10 -11.58
C TYR A 155 -11.54 10.15 -12.48
N ALA A 156 -12.50 9.26 -12.21
CA ALA A 156 -13.78 9.23 -12.92
C ALA A 156 -14.54 10.56 -12.77
N ARG A 157 -14.60 11.10 -11.54
CA ARG A 157 -15.31 12.36 -11.25
C ARG A 157 -14.62 13.57 -11.87
N ASN A 158 -13.32 13.70 -11.63
CA ASN A 158 -12.61 14.97 -11.87
C ASN A 158 -11.94 15.05 -13.24
N VAL A 159 -11.58 13.91 -13.85
CA VAL A 159 -10.91 13.88 -15.16
C VAL A 159 -11.85 13.38 -16.26
N CYS A 160 -12.62 12.34 -15.99
CA CYS A 160 -13.52 11.75 -16.99
C CYS A 160 -14.91 12.40 -17.06
N GLY A 161 -15.20 13.39 -16.20
CA GLY A 161 -16.48 14.11 -16.18
C GLY A 161 -17.68 13.28 -15.70
N LEU A 162 -17.46 12.12 -15.08
CA LEU A 162 -18.50 11.25 -14.54
C LEU A 162 -18.94 11.77 -13.17
N SER A 163 -19.63 12.92 -13.17
CA SER A 163 -20.13 13.54 -11.95
C SER A 163 -21.04 12.56 -11.18
N GLY A 164 -20.77 12.38 -9.89
CA GLY A 164 -21.49 11.40 -9.05
C GLY A 164 -20.97 9.96 -9.19
N ALA A 165 -19.82 9.72 -9.83
CA ALA A 165 -19.20 8.40 -9.82
C ALA A 165 -18.89 7.91 -8.40
N ASN A 166 -19.18 6.65 -8.09
CA ASN A 166 -18.93 6.09 -6.78
C ASN A 166 -18.80 4.56 -6.81
N SER A 167 -18.56 3.99 -5.64
CA SER A 167 -18.70 2.55 -5.40
C SER A 167 -20.13 2.20 -5.04
N ALA A 168 -20.65 1.10 -5.59
CA ALA A 168 -21.91 0.51 -5.18
C ALA A 168 -21.92 0.11 -3.68
N GLU A 169 -20.74 -0.04 -3.05
CA GLU A 169 -20.62 -0.25 -1.61
C GLU A 169 -21.04 0.97 -0.79
N PHE A 170 -20.67 2.16 -1.23
CA PHE A 170 -20.82 3.40 -0.47
C PHE A 170 -22.06 4.19 -0.89
N ASP A 171 -22.39 4.14 -2.18
CA ASP A 171 -23.56 4.79 -2.76
C ASP A 171 -24.26 3.85 -3.76
N PRO A 172 -25.24 3.05 -3.30
CA PRO A 172 -25.97 2.11 -4.16
C PRO A 172 -26.82 2.78 -5.24
N VAL A 173 -27.10 4.08 -5.14
CA VAL A 173 -27.91 4.85 -6.09
C VAL A 173 -27.08 5.78 -6.97
N ALA A 174 -25.74 5.73 -6.86
CA ALA A 174 -24.82 6.50 -7.69
C ALA A 174 -25.14 6.33 -9.19
N PRO A 175 -25.20 7.42 -9.97
CA PRO A 175 -25.45 7.34 -11.41
C PRO A 175 -24.34 6.61 -12.16
N HIS A 176 -23.11 6.62 -11.63
CA HIS A 176 -21.95 5.94 -12.21
C HIS A 176 -21.25 5.04 -11.20
N LYS A 177 -21.57 3.75 -11.21
CA LYS A 177 -20.94 2.73 -10.36
C LYS A 177 -19.62 2.26 -10.98
N VAL A 178 -18.57 3.04 -10.82
CA VAL A 178 -17.23 2.74 -11.34
C VAL A 178 -16.51 1.68 -10.53
N ILE A 179 -16.96 1.43 -9.30
CA ILE A 179 -16.59 0.29 -8.47
C ILE A 179 -17.88 -0.49 -8.16
N ASP A 180 -17.92 -1.79 -8.46
CA ASP A 180 -19.13 -2.61 -8.30
C ASP A 180 -18.79 -4.09 -8.03
N LEU A 181 -19.78 -4.87 -7.61
CA LEU A 181 -19.69 -6.32 -7.60
C LEU A 181 -19.69 -6.86 -9.03
N LEU A 182 -18.98 -7.96 -9.26
CA LEU A 182 -19.05 -8.67 -10.53
C LEU A 182 -20.49 -9.15 -10.79
N PRO A 183 -20.96 -9.20 -12.06
CA PRO A 183 -22.31 -9.64 -12.39
C PRO A 183 -22.68 -10.98 -11.73
N ASP A 184 -21.79 -11.97 -11.80
CA ASP A 184 -21.96 -13.32 -11.23
C ASP A 184 -22.05 -13.32 -9.69
N GLN A 185 -21.66 -12.23 -9.04
CA GLN A 185 -21.66 -12.07 -7.58
C GLN A 185 -22.90 -11.34 -7.07
N ARG A 186 -23.69 -10.70 -7.95
CA ARG A 186 -24.88 -9.91 -7.55
C ARG A 186 -26.01 -10.77 -6.99
N GLU A 187 -26.12 -12.02 -7.42
CA GLU A 187 -27.13 -12.96 -6.92
C GLU A 187 -26.73 -13.65 -5.60
N VAL A 188 -25.49 -13.48 -5.15
CA VAL A 188 -24.96 -14.11 -3.94
C VAL A 188 -25.22 -13.21 -2.72
N ASN A 189 -26.36 -13.43 -2.06
CA ASN A 189 -26.82 -12.62 -0.91
C ASN A 189 -26.05 -12.88 0.41
N ALA A 190 -25.20 -13.92 0.48
CA ALA A 190 -24.45 -14.24 1.69
C ALA A 190 -23.18 -13.38 1.81
N LYS A 191 -23.06 -12.59 2.90
CA LYS A 191 -21.81 -11.91 3.27
C LYS A 191 -20.68 -12.95 3.40
N GLY A 192 -19.72 -12.92 2.48
CA GLY A 192 -18.59 -13.87 2.40
C GLY A 192 -18.51 -14.66 1.08
N GLY A 193 -19.64 -14.92 0.42
CA GLY A 193 -19.68 -15.72 -0.81
C GLY A 193 -19.09 -15.05 -2.06
N THR A 194 -18.69 -13.79 -1.95
CA THR A 194 -18.17 -12.94 -3.04
C THR A 194 -16.77 -12.39 -2.71
N MET A 195 -16.18 -12.79 -1.58
CA MET A 195 -14.88 -12.28 -1.14
C MET A 195 -13.74 -12.96 -1.88
N ARG A 196 -12.91 -12.16 -2.55
CA ARG A 196 -11.60 -12.62 -3.04
C ARG A 196 -10.61 -12.61 -1.90
N LEU A 197 -10.11 -13.80 -1.58
CA LEU A 197 -9.21 -14.03 -0.46
C LEU A 197 -8.03 -14.90 -0.89
N GLY A 198 -6.81 -14.45 -0.62
CA GLY A 198 -5.60 -15.21 -0.92
C GLY A 198 -4.83 -14.67 -2.12
N LEU A 199 -3.96 -15.50 -2.69
CA LEU A 199 -3.04 -15.12 -3.76
C LEU A 199 -3.69 -15.21 -5.14
N TYR A 200 -3.61 -14.14 -5.93
CA TYR A 200 -4.10 -14.11 -7.31
C TYR A 200 -3.00 -13.63 -8.27
N PRO A 201 -2.95 -14.16 -9.50
CA PRO A 201 -1.98 -13.76 -10.51
C PRO A 201 -2.37 -12.43 -11.16
N ILE A 202 -1.39 -11.56 -11.35
CA ILE A 202 -1.55 -10.25 -11.98
C ILE A 202 -0.54 -10.15 -13.13
N LEU A 203 -1.04 -9.98 -14.34
CA LEU A 203 -0.26 -9.68 -15.52
C LEU A 203 -0.01 -8.18 -15.57
N LEU A 204 1.27 -7.79 -15.56
CA LEU A 204 1.69 -6.39 -15.58
C LEU A 204 1.94 -5.91 -17.02
N SER A 205 1.50 -4.69 -17.32
CA SER A 205 1.82 -4.03 -18.57
C SER A 205 3.30 -3.65 -18.61
N GLU A 206 3.97 -3.94 -19.72
CA GLU A 206 5.38 -3.62 -19.92
C GLU A 206 5.64 -2.11 -19.79
N GLY A 207 6.75 -1.73 -19.16
CA GLY A 207 7.10 -0.32 -18.97
C GLY A 207 6.18 0.46 -18.02
N SER A 208 5.35 -0.21 -17.22
CA SER A 208 4.62 0.39 -16.09
C SER A 208 5.55 0.63 -14.88
N LEU A 209 5.14 1.51 -13.98
CA LEU A 209 5.84 1.71 -12.70
C LEU A 209 5.86 0.40 -11.89
N ALA A 210 4.74 -0.32 -11.87
CA ALA A 210 4.65 -1.63 -11.22
C ALA A 210 5.60 -2.65 -11.87
N SER A 211 5.61 -2.78 -13.20
CA SER A 211 6.51 -3.71 -13.91
C SER A 211 7.98 -3.38 -13.63
N ARG A 212 8.36 -2.10 -13.64
CA ARG A 212 9.71 -1.65 -13.27
C ARG A 212 10.06 -1.97 -11.82
N ALA A 213 9.13 -1.78 -10.90
CA ALA A 213 9.38 -2.08 -9.48
C ALA A 213 9.56 -3.59 -9.25
N TYR A 214 8.68 -4.42 -9.81
CA TYR A 214 8.71 -5.87 -9.62
C TYR A 214 9.80 -6.58 -10.43
N GLY A 215 10.19 -6.05 -11.59
CA GLY A 215 11.20 -6.65 -12.46
C GLY A 215 10.74 -7.92 -13.19
N GLN A 216 9.43 -8.19 -13.24
CA GLN A 216 8.85 -9.37 -13.90
C GLN A 216 7.45 -9.06 -14.46
N GLY A 217 7.00 -9.85 -15.44
CA GLY A 217 5.72 -9.61 -16.14
C GLY A 217 4.48 -10.17 -15.44
N ILE A 218 4.61 -11.22 -14.61
CA ILE A 218 3.50 -11.80 -13.85
C ILE A 218 3.88 -11.85 -12.38
N ILE A 219 2.99 -11.37 -11.52
CA ILE A 219 3.16 -11.36 -10.06
C ILE A 219 2.01 -12.09 -9.37
N LEU A 220 2.17 -12.41 -8.09
CA LEU A 220 1.14 -13.01 -7.24
C LEU A 220 0.93 -12.16 -6.01
N GLU A 221 -0.27 -11.64 -5.77
CA GLU A 221 -0.55 -10.77 -4.62
C GLU A 221 -1.77 -11.16 -3.82
N ARG A 222 -1.81 -10.75 -2.54
CA ARG A 222 -2.85 -11.17 -1.59
C ARG A 222 -4.04 -10.21 -1.61
N HIS A 223 -5.24 -10.75 -1.81
CA HIS A 223 -6.48 -9.99 -1.80
C HIS A 223 -7.32 -10.28 -0.56
N ARG A 224 -8.14 -9.28 -0.19
CA ARG A 224 -9.20 -9.39 0.82
C ARG A 224 -10.26 -8.31 0.56
N HIS A 225 -10.97 -8.42 -0.55
CA HIS A 225 -11.99 -7.45 -0.94
C HIS A 225 -13.11 -8.14 -1.73
N ARG A 226 -14.16 -7.38 -2.07
CA ARG A 226 -15.36 -7.90 -2.77
C ARG A 226 -15.69 -7.11 -4.04
N TYR A 227 -15.43 -5.81 -4.02
CA TYR A 227 -15.80 -4.90 -5.10
C TYR A 227 -14.63 -4.70 -6.04
N GLU A 228 -14.93 -4.67 -7.33
CA GLU A 228 -13.97 -4.56 -8.42
C GLU A 228 -14.19 -3.26 -9.18
N VAL A 229 -13.19 -2.86 -9.97
CA VAL A 229 -13.42 -1.81 -10.98
C VAL A 229 -14.45 -2.33 -11.98
N ASN A 230 -15.48 -1.52 -12.25
CA ASN A 230 -16.51 -1.89 -13.19
C ASN A 230 -15.99 -1.79 -14.63
N ASN A 231 -15.96 -2.93 -15.31
CA ASN A 231 -15.39 -3.06 -16.64
C ASN A 231 -16.09 -2.18 -17.70
N ASP A 232 -17.36 -1.82 -17.47
CA ASP A 232 -18.12 -0.92 -18.37
C ASP A 232 -17.48 0.47 -18.50
N TYR A 233 -16.66 0.87 -17.53
CA TYR A 233 -16.02 2.19 -17.48
C TYR A 233 -14.56 2.19 -17.93
N LEU A 234 -13.93 1.03 -18.21
CA LEU A 234 -12.49 0.95 -18.53
C LEU A 234 -12.12 1.82 -19.72
N GLN A 235 -12.89 1.72 -20.81
CA GLN A 235 -12.61 2.49 -22.01
C GLN A 235 -12.67 4.01 -21.74
N THR A 236 -13.59 4.44 -20.88
CA THR A 236 -13.72 5.85 -20.48
C THR A 236 -12.52 6.29 -19.64
N LEU A 237 -12.12 5.47 -18.65
CA LEU A 237 -10.98 5.74 -17.76
C LEU A 237 -9.65 5.79 -18.54
N GLU A 238 -9.42 4.82 -19.43
CA GLU A 238 -8.20 4.73 -20.25
C GLU A 238 -8.12 5.89 -21.25
N LYS A 239 -9.23 6.24 -21.92
CA LYS A 239 -9.28 7.44 -22.78
C LYS A 239 -9.03 8.73 -22.00
N GLY A 240 -9.43 8.76 -20.74
CA GLY A 240 -9.14 9.85 -19.83
C GLY A 240 -7.67 9.90 -19.37
N GLY A 241 -6.85 8.89 -19.65
CA GLY A 241 -5.43 8.83 -19.31
C GLY A 241 -5.07 7.96 -18.10
N LEU A 242 -6.05 7.31 -17.46
CA LEU A 242 -5.77 6.35 -16.39
C LEU A 242 -5.22 5.06 -17.00
N ARG A 243 -3.98 4.70 -16.68
CA ARG A 243 -3.37 3.49 -17.20
C ARG A 243 -3.77 2.29 -16.34
N ILE A 244 -4.40 1.29 -16.95
CA ILE A 244 -4.58 -0.03 -16.34
C ILE A 244 -3.26 -0.80 -16.51
N SER A 245 -2.44 -0.87 -15.46
CA SER A 245 -1.08 -1.42 -15.55
C SER A 245 -0.95 -2.85 -15.01
N GLY A 246 -2.03 -3.40 -14.44
CA GLY A 246 -2.07 -4.76 -13.94
C GLY A 246 -3.48 -5.34 -13.99
N ILE A 247 -3.61 -6.55 -14.54
CA ILE A 247 -4.90 -7.26 -14.64
C ILE A 247 -4.81 -8.71 -14.20
N TRP A 248 -5.89 -9.25 -13.65
CA TRP A 248 -6.08 -10.70 -13.60
C TRP A 248 -6.71 -11.17 -14.92
N ALA A 249 -5.87 -11.70 -15.81
CA ALA A 249 -6.24 -11.97 -17.21
C ALA A 249 -7.43 -12.92 -17.39
N GLU A 250 -7.61 -13.91 -16.51
CA GLU A 250 -8.70 -14.89 -16.63
C GLU A 250 -10.09 -14.27 -16.46
N LYS A 251 -10.20 -13.30 -15.55
CA LYS A 251 -11.48 -12.63 -15.23
C LYS A 251 -11.55 -11.18 -15.70
N GLN A 252 -10.49 -10.70 -16.35
CA GLN A 252 -10.36 -9.32 -16.82
C GLN A 252 -10.62 -8.31 -15.69
N LEU A 253 -10.06 -8.58 -14.50
CA LEU A 253 -10.19 -7.68 -13.35
C LEU A 253 -9.01 -6.73 -13.30
N VAL A 254 -9.28 -5.46 -13.02
CA VAL A 254 -8.26 -4.45 -12.78
C VAL A 254 -7.63 -4.67 -11.42
N GLU A 255 -6.31 -4.80 -11.40
CA GLU A 255 -5.54 -5.05 -10.18
C GLU A 255 -4.57 -3.93 -9.85
N ILE A 256 -4.11 -3.18 -10.87
CA ILE A 256 -3.24 -2.01 -10.70
C ILE A 256 -3.63 -0.90 -11.67
N VAL A 257 -3.69 0.33 -11.17
CA VAL A 257 -3.82 1.55 -11.96
C VAL A 257 -2.67 2.52 -11.70
N GLU A 258 -2.30 3.27 -12.74
CA GLU A 258 -1.20 4.24 -12.73
C GLU A 258 -1.56 5.51 -13.51
N LEU A 259 -0.82 6.59 -13.26
CA LEU A 259 -0.84 7.80 -14.09
C LEU A 259 0.53 8.02 -14.73
N THR A 260 0.57 8.15 -16.05
CA THR A 260 1.84 8.30 -16.80
C THR A 260 2.47 9.68 -16.64
N ASP A 261 1.65 10.71 -16.44
CA ASP A 261 2.09 12.12 -16.38
C ASP A 261 2.33 12.58 -14.94
N HIS A 262 2.35 11.65 -13.98
CA HIS A 262 2.57 11.91 -12.56
C HIS A 262 3.94 11.33 -12.12
N PRO A 263 4.71 12.00 -11.24
CA PRO A 263 6.05 11.54 -10.85
C PRO A 263 6.06 10.08 -10.35
N TRP A 264 5.12 9.75 -9.47
CA TRP A 264 4.87 8.37 -9.05
C TRP A 264 3.44 8.21 -8.53
N PHE A 265 2.55 7.57 -9.30
CA PHE A 265 1.17 7.30 -8.89
C PHE A 265 0.87 5.83 -9.17
N VAL A 266 0.72 5.03 -8.11
CA VAL A 266 0.41 3.60 -8.23
C VAL A 266 -0.69 3.27 -7.22
N ALA A 267 -1.72 2.56 -7.66
CA ALA A 267 -2.66 1.95 -6.74
C ALA A 267 -2.93 0.50 -7.13
N GLY A 268 -2.95 -0.39 -6.14
CA GLY A 268 -3.20 -1.82 -6.31
C GLY A 268 -4.39 -2.29 -5.48
N GLN A 269 -5.17 -3.26 -6.00
CA GLN A 269 -6.35 -3.80 -5.31
C GLN A 269 -5.99 -4.82 -4.21
N PHE A 270 -4.74 -5.28 -4.18
CA PHE A 270 -4.19 -6.23 -3.22
C PHE A 270 -3.59 -5.54 -1.99
N HIS A 271 -3.11 -6.37 -1.05
CA HIS A 271 -2.43 -6.00 0.19
C HIS A 271 -0.94 -6.39 0.15
N PRO A 272 -0.08 -5.55 -0.47
CA PRO A 272 1.34 -5.83 -0.60
C PRO A 272 2.08 -5.87 0.75
N GLU A 273 1.53 -5.23 1.78
CA GLU A 273 2.10 -5.15 3.11
C GLU A 273 2.30 -6.54 3.75
N PHE A 274 1.46 -7.51 3.41
CA PHE A 274 1.57 -8.87 3.94
C PHE A 274 2.78 -9.66 3.41
N ARG A 275 3.37 -9.19 2.31
CA ARG A 275 4.51 -9.85 1.64
C ARG A 275 5.84 -9.14 1.88
N SER A 276 5.83 -7.98 2.54
CA SER A 276 7.07 -7.28 2.86
C SER A 276 7.82 -7.96 4.01
N ARG A 277 9.14 -8.05 3.89
CA ARG A 277 10.07 -8.51 4.94
C ARG A 277 11.21 -7.51 5.07
N PRO A 278 11.88 -7.39 6.23
CA PRO A 278 12.94 -6.40 6.39
C PRO A 278 14.16 -6.71 5.50
N TRP A 279 14.42 -7.99 5.24
CA TRP A 279 15.48 -8.44 4.34
C TRP A 279 15.06 -8.57 2.88
N GLN A 280 13.75 -8.54 2.61
CA GLN A 280 13.17 -8.55 1.27
C GLN A 280 11.98 -7.58 1.25
N PRO A 281 12.25 -6.26 1.25
CA PRO A 281 11.20 -5.26 1.20
C PRO A 281 10.32 -5.45 -0.02
N HIS A 282 9.02 -5.21 0.14
CA HIS A 282 8.10 -5.33 -0.98
C HIS A 282 8.42 -4.28 -2.07
N PRO A 283 8.50 -4.66 -3.36
CA PRO A 283 8.98 -3.77 -4.41
C PRO A 283 8.23 -2.44 -4.53
N LEU A 284 6.90 -2.46 -4.42
CA LEU A 284 6.09 -1.22 -4.46
C LEU A 284 6.35 -0.29 -3.27
N PHE A 285 6.59 -0.83 -2.07
CA PHE A 285 6.92 0.01 -0.90
C PHE A 285 8.31 0.62 -1.03
N ALA A 286 9.29 -0.15 -1.53
CA ALA A 286 10.63 0.35 -1.80
C ALA A 286 10.61 1.44 -2.90
N ALA A 287 9.83 1.25 -3.96
CA ALA A 287 9.67 2.23 -5.03
C ALA A 287 8.94 3.49 -4.57
N PHE A 288 7.89 3.34 -3.75
CA PHE A 288 7.14 4.46 -3.19
C PHE A 288 8.02 5.34 -2.28
N VAL A 289 8.76 4.73 -1.35
CA VAL A 289 9.66 5.48 -0.45
C VAL A 289 10.76 6.18 -1.23
N ARG A 290 11.29 5.55 -2.29
CA ARG A 290 12.24 6.21 -3.21
C ARG A 290 11.63 7.44 -3.88
N ALA A 291 10.42 7.31 -4.43
CA ALA A 291 9.73 8.44 -5.06
C ALA A 291 9.45 9.58 -4.06
N ALA A 292 9.11 9.27 -2.81
CA ALA A 292 8.93 10.26 -1.75
C ALA A 292 10.26 10.97 -1.41
N LEU A 293 11.38 10.23 -1.34
CA LEU A 293 12.71 10.83 -1.16
C LEU A 293 13.11 11.76 -2.32
N GLU A 294 12.75 11.39 -3.55
CA GLU A 294 13.00 12.23 -4.75
C GLU A 294 12.15 13.50 -4.71
N HIS A 295 10.86 13.40 -4.37
CA HIS A 295 9.97 14.55 -4.20
C HIS A 295 10.47 15.51 -3.12
N ARG A 296 10.99 15.00 -1.99
CA ARG A 296 11.57 15.83 -0.92
C ARG A 296 12.76 16.68 -1.38
N ARG A 297 13.50 16.23 -2.40
CA ARG A 297 14.71 16.89 -2.91
C ARG A 297 14.44 17.91 -4.00
N ALA A 298 13.26 17.85 -4.64
CA ALA A 298 12.82 18.76 -5.69
C ALA A 298 12.36 20.11 -5.09
#